data_AF-A0A2T7DVE3-F1
#
_entry.id   AF-A0A2T7DVE3-F1
#
_cell.length_a   1.000
_cell.length_b   1.000
_cell.length_c   1.000
_cell.angle_alpha   90.00
_cell.angle_beta   90.00
_cell.angle_gamma   90.00
#
_symmetry.space_group_name_H-M   'P 1'
#
loop_
_entity.id
_entity.type
_entity.pdbx_description
1 polymer ?
#
loop_
_entity_poly.entity_id
_entity_poly.type
_entity_poly.pdbx_seq_one_letter_code
_entity_poly.pdbx_strand_id
1 'polypeptide(L)'
;MYGYEDKAAFQEAFDNMRSKVHKQTWLDSIYKVKEKWAECYMRYVFSLGVRSTQQSESFNNSLKNHLKSDFDIIRFLKHFERTEQEKRGKEVDSGFESRKKIPRRQMCTPMLVQASQVYTPVIFEAFQSEYERSMAACVRVLDEDNKYAVAIGKLHGDLSFEEERIVFGDPLNQKAACSCGMFNRTGILCAHGLKVLDLMNIKILPAHYILKRWTREARNGSIQDRQGRHVIENPKRETQLRYKFLSHKFHNSADKASNYSECCVLLENALDCLSAQLEEKLNVSTSSMNEPCKDQEKIDPHGGGGGGERKAAKSAVPTKKGAKKQKKNDNVQPQEEVDNYGSSKGPIVEHQEYNAIASFTQILTAPTYAADSLLDQNLF
;
A
#
# COMPACT_ATOMS: atom_id res chain seq x y z
N MET A 1 -27.68 2.04 -1.67
CA MET A 1 -26.83 2.75 -0.68
C MET A 1 -25.48 3.17 -1.26
N TYR A 2 -24.71 2.27 -1.88
CA TYR A 2 -23.44 2.57 -2.57
C TYR A 2 -23.58 3.15 -3.99
N GLY A 3 -24.71 3.82 -4.28
CA GLY A 3 -24.99 4.41 -5.59
C GLY A 3 -25.72 5.75 -5.47
N TYR A 4 -25.93 6.22 -4.24
CA TYR A 4 -26.55 7.51 -4.00
C TYR A 4 -25.46 8.54 -3.89
N GLU A 5 -25.38 9.32 -4.95
CA GLU A 5 -24.48 10.43 -5.13
C GLU A 5 -24.96 11.68 -4.41
N ASP A 6 -26.27 11.89 -4.39
CA ASP A 6 -26.94 12.96 -3.67
C ASP A 6 -27.29 12.56 -2.23
N LYS A 7 -27.15 13.52 -1.31
CA LYS A 7 -27.38 13.30 0.13
C LYS A 7 -28.86 13.18 0.45
N ALA A 8 -29.74 13.92 -0.23
CA ALA A 8 -31.17 13.86 0.02
C ALA A 8 -31.76 12.54 -0.51
N ALA A 9 -31.37 12.12 -1.72
CA ALA A 9 -31.75 10.82 -2.27
C ALA A 9 -31.24 9.66 -1.41
N PHE A 10 -30.01 9.77 -0.86
CA PHE A 10 -29.52 8.81 0.12
C PHE A 10 -30.40 8.77 1.38
N GLN A 11 -30.75 9.94 1.93
CA GLN A 11 -31.53 10.05 3.15
C GLN A 11 -32.92 9.45 2.98
N GLU A 12 -33.60 9.80 1.88
CA GLU A 12 -34.90 9.26 1.52
C GLU A 12 -34.84 7.73 1.38
N ALA A 13 -33.86 7.22 0.64
CA ALA A 13 -33.68 5.78 0.46
C ALA A 13 -33.35 5.06 1.78
N PHE A 14 -32.58 5.69 2.66
CA PHE A 14 -32.22 5.15 3.97
C PHE A 14 -33.44 5.10 4.89
N ASP A 15 -34.25 6.16 4.93
CA ASP A 15 -35.46 6.24 5.76
C ASP A 15 -36.53 5.26 5.28
N ASN A 16 -36.68 5.12 3.95
CA ASN A 16 -37.55 4.11 3.34
C ASN A 16 -37.12 2.66 3.66
N MET A 17 -35.82 2.42 3.83
CA MET A 17 -35.33 1.12 4.27
C MET A 17 -35.57 0.92 5.77
N ARG A 18 -35.33 1.96 6.55
CA ARG A 18 -35.51 1.96 8.00
C ARG A 18 -36.94 1.68 8.42
N SER A 19 -37.93 2.22 7.69
CA SER A 19 -39.35 1.98 7.96
C SER A 19 -39.79 0.53 7.77
N LYS A 20 -39.03 -0.26 7.00
CA LYS A 20 -39.34 -1.67 6.68
C LYS A 20 -38.72 -2.67 7.65
N VAL A 21 -37.95 -2.23 8.65
CA VAL A 21 -37.23 -3.12 9.57
C VAL A 21 -37.72 -2.94 11.00
N HIS A 22 -38.18 -4.04 11.61
CA HIS A 22 -38.74 -4.05 12.97
C HIS A 22 -37.72 -3.77 14.07
N LYS A 23 -36.46 -4.22 13.93
CA LYS A 23 -35.36 -3.95 14.88
C LYS A 23 -34.38 -2.95 14.29
N GLN A 24 -34.44 -1.71 14.77
CA GLN A 24 -33.69 -0.59 14.20
C GLN A 24 -32.26 -0.43 14.76
N THR A 25 -31.87 -1.17 15.80
CA THR A 25 -30.62 -0.95 16.56
C THR A 25 -29.35 -1.03 15.71
N TRP A 26 -29.28 -1.95 14.75
CA TRP A 26 -28.15 -2.04 13.83
C TRP A 26 -28.17 -0.93 12.78
N LEU A 27 -29.34 -0.61 12.21
CA LEU A 27 -29.50 0.48 11.23
C LEU A 27 -29.18 1.85 11.83
N ASP A 28 -29.55 2.08 13.09
CA ASP A 28 -29.13 3.24 13.86
C ASP A 28 -27.61 3.32 14.00
N SER A 29 -27.01 2.21 14.39
CA SER A 29 -25.57 2.13 14.64
C SER A 29 -24.77 2.36 13.35
N ILE A 30 -25.21 1.80 12.22
CA ILE A 30 -24.52 2.01 10.93
C ILE A 30 -24.76 3.42 10.38
N TYR A 31 -25.94 4.02 10.61
CA TYR A 31 -26.24 5.40 10.20
C TYR A 31 -25.36 6.42 10.94
N LYS A 32 -25.06 6.19 12.21
CA LYS A 32 -24.15 7.06 13.01
C LYS A 32 -22.75 7.18 12.39
N VAL A 33 -22.35 6.22 11.54
CA VAL A 33 -21.05 6.23 10.86
C VAL A 33 -21.19 6.38 9.34
N LYS A 34 -22.31 6.94 8.85
CA LYS A 34 -22.60 7.10 7.41
C LYS A 34 -21.49 7.82 6.64
N GLU A 35 -20.77 8.76 7.26
CA GLU A 35 -19.66 9.47 6.60
C GLU A 35 -18.49 8.53 6.24
N LYS A 36 -18.43 7.33 6.83
CA LYS A 36 -17.36 6.34 6.61
C LYS A 36 -17.65 5.33 5.50
N TRP A 37 -18.88 5.27 4.99
CA TRP A 37 -19.27 4.23 4.02
C TRP A 37 -20.27 4.67 2.96
N ALA A 38 -21.08 5.70 3.20
CA ALA A 38 -22.08 6.17 2.24
C ALA A 38 -21.42 7.01 1.15
N GLU A 39 -21.72 6.70 -0.11
CA GLU A 39 -21.01 7.26 -1.27
C GLU A 39 -21.10 8.78 -1.36
N CYS A 40 -22.28 9.36 -1.13
CA CYS A 40 -22.50 10.81 -1.14
C CYS A 40 -21.64 11.57 -0.10
N TYR A 41 -21.20 10.90 0.97
CA TYR A 41 -20.28 11.47 1.97
C TYR A 41 -18.81 11.14 1.67
N MET A 42 -18.54 10.03 0.98
CA MET A 42 -17.19 9.58 0.65
C MET A 42 -16.63 10.14 -0.67
N ARG A 43 -17.43 10.89 -1.45
CA ARG A 43 -17.03 11.44 -2.75
C ARG A 43 -15.71 12.21 -2.75
N TYR A 44 -15.44 12.93 -1.67
CA TYR A 44 -14.25 13.76 -1.52
C TYR A 44 -13.23 13.17 -0.54
N VAL A 45 -13.45 11.93 -0.11
CA VAL A 45 -12.57 11.21 0.81
C VAL A 45 -11.60 10.35 0.00
N PHE A 46 -10.31 10.55 0.26
CA PHE A 46 -9.26 9.75 -0.35
C PHE A 46 -9.32 8.30 0.14
N SER A 47 -9.64 7.38 -0.76
CA SER A 47 -9.89 5.97 -0.49
C SER A 47 -9.01 5.02 -1.30
N LEU A 48 -8.11 5.56 -2.15
CA LEU A 48 -7.27 4.79 -3.07
C LEU A 48 -8.08 3.90 -4.04
N GLY A 49 -9.36 4.20 -4.24
CA GLY A 49 -10.28 3.36 -5.00
C GLY A 49 -10.70 2.07 -4.27
N VAL A 50 -10.30 1.89 -3.01
CA VAL A 50 -10.63 0.70 -2.22
C VAL A 50 -12.03 0.86 -1.63
N ARG A 51 -12.91 -0.09 -1.94
CA ARG A 51 -14.22 -0.23 -1.27
C ARG A 51 -14.07 -1.00 0.04
N SER A 52 -14.93 -0.70 1.01
CA SER A 52 -14.78 -0.96 2.46
C SER A 52 -14.30 -2.35 2.91
N THR A 53 -14.44 -3.43 2.13
CA THR A 53 -14.04 -4.79 2.54
C THR A 53 -12.87 -5.40 1.77
N GLN A 54 -12.43 -4.83 0.66
CA GLN A 54 -11.46 -5.48 -0.24
C GLN A 54 -10.09 -5.70 0.42
N GLN A 55 -9.65 -4.74 1.25
CA GLN A 55 -8.39 -4.85 1.98
C GLN A 55 -8.45 -5.94 3.07
N SER A 56 -9.51 -5.95 3.88
CA SER A 56 -9.69 -6.97 4.92
C SER A 56 -9.89 -8.36 4.33
N GLU A 57 -10.62 -8.50 3.23
CA GLU A 57 -10.80 -9.78 2.55
C GLU A 57 -9.50 -10.32 1.98
N SER A 58 -8.70 -9.47 1.31
CA SER A 58 -7.39 -9.87 0.78
C SER A 58 -6.41 -10.27 1.89
N PHE A 59 -6.41 -9.53 3.00
CA PHE A 59 -5.58 -9.81 4.15
C PHE A 59 -6.02 -11.10 4.86
N ASN A 60 -7.31 -11.22 5.17
CA ASN A 60 -7.89 -12.42 5.77
C ASN A 60 -7.64 -13.64 4.88
N ASN A 61 -7.77 -13.52 3.56
CA ASN A 61 -7.45 -14.61 2.64
C ASN A 61 -5.97 -15.00 2.68
N SER A 62 -5.06 -14.02 2.81
CA SER A 62 -3.62 -14.28 2.96
C SER A 62 -3.31 -15.02 4.27
N LEU A 63 -4.07 -14.77 5.34
CA LEU A 63 -3.90 -15.40 6.64
C LEU A 63 -4.77 -16.64 6.87
N LYS A 64 -5.76 -16.91 6.01
CA LYS A 64 -6.76 -17.96 6.21
C LYS A 64 -6.15 -19.34 6.48
N ASN A 65 -5.07 -19.67 5.77
CA ASN A 65 -4.37 -20.95 5.92
C ASN A 65 -3.51 -21.02 7.21
N HIS A 66 -3.30 -19.89 7.88
CA HIS A 66 -2.47 -19.72 9.07
C HIS A 66 -3.28 -19.50 10.36
N LEU A 67 -4.61 -19.44 10.26
CA LEU A 67 -5.55 -19.16 11.35
C LEU A 67 -6.37 -20.41 11.75
N LYS A 68 -5.82 -21.62 11.56
CA LYS A 68 -6.50 -22.85 12.01
C LYS A 68 -6.60 -22.87 13.53
N SER A 69 -7.72 -23.40 14.04
CA SER A 69 -8.01 -23.57 15.47
C SER A 69 -6.91 -24.31 16.24
N ASP A 70 -6.13 -25.11 15.52
CA ASP A 70 -5.13 -26.03 16.06
C ASP A 70 -3.74 -25.35 16.21
N PHE A 71 -3.60 -24.08 15.81
CA PHE A 71 -2.37 -23.31 15.97
C PHE A 71 -2.35 -22.53 17.29
N ASP A 72 -1.25 -22.70 18.05
CA ASP A 72 -0.96 -21.80 19.16
C ASP A 72 -0.53 -20.41 18.68
N ILE A 73 -0.54 -19.45 19.61
CA ILE A 73 -0.20 -18.05 19.33
C ILE A 73 1.22 -17.86 18.78
N ILE A 74 2.18 -18.71 19.18
CA ILE A 74 3.58 -18.62 18.70
C ILE A 74 3.64 -19.05 17.24
N ARG A 75 2.94 -20.12 16.86
CA ARG A 75 2.84 -20.57 15.47
C ARG A 75 2.12 -19.54 14.60
N PHE A 76 1.06 -18.92 15.12
CA PHE A 76 0.40 -17.80 14.45
C PHE A 76 1.37 -16.66 14.16
N LEU A 77 2.10 -16.17 15.17
CA LEU A 77 3.05 -15.05 15.01
C LEU A 77 4.14 -15.38 13.98
N LYS A 78 4.71 -16.60 14.01
CA LYS A 78 5.70 -17.04 13.02
C LYS A 78 5.14 -17.06 11.59
N HIS A 79 3.88 -17.45 11.42
CA HIS A 79 3.22 -17.42 10.12
C HIS A 79 2.91 -15.99 9.66
N PHE A 80 2.43 -15.15 10.57
CA PHE A 80 2.20 -13.75 10.32
C PHE A 80 3.47 -13.04 9.83
N GLU A 81 4.59 -13.19 10.56
CA GLU A 81 5.89 -12.62 10.18
C GLU A 81 6.32 -13.09 8.79
N ARG A 82 6.08 -14.37 8.46
CA ARG A 82 6.38 -14.91 7.13
C ARG A 82 5.51 -14.27 6.04
N THR A 83 4.19 -14.19 6.25
CA THR A 83 3.27 -13.54 5.32
C THR A 83 3.65 -12.07 5.11
N GLU A 84 4.02 -11.37 6.19
CA GLU A 84 4.50 -10.00 6.12
C GLU A 84 5.79 -9.89 5.29
N GLN A 85 6.77 -10.77 5.53
CA GLN A 85 8.02 -10.82 4.79
C GLN A 85 7.79 -11.13 3.30
N GLU A 86 6.86 -12.03 2.96
CA GLU A 86 6.47 -12.31 1.58
C GLU A 86 5.84 -11.08 0.89
N LYS A 87 4.96 -10.35 1.59
CA LYS A 87 4.36 -9.11 1.07
C LYS A 87 5.43 -8.04 0.85
N ARG A 88 6.34 -7.85 1.82
CA ARG A 88 7.49 -6.94 1.71
C ARG A 88 8.44 -7.33 0.58
N GLY A 89 8.63 -8.63 0.34
CA GLY A 89 9.42 -9.17 -0.78
C GLY A 89 8.79 -8.82 -2.13
N LYS A 90 7.50 -9.16 -2.30
CA LYS A 90 6.72 -8.82 -3.51
C LYS A 90 6.72 -7.33 -3.81
N GLU A 91 6.69 -6.49 -2.77
CA GLU A 91 6.79 -5.04 -2.94
C GLU A 91 8.15 -4.59 -3.49
N VAL A 92 9.26 -5.17 -3.02
CA VAL A 92 10.61 -4.88 -3.57
C VAL A 92 10.68 -5.27 -5.03
N ASP A 93 10.21 -6.46 -5.35
CA ASP A 93 10.21 -6.98 -6.71
C ASP A 93 9.37 -6.07 -7.60
N SER A 94 8.19 -5.66 -7.15
CA SER A 94 7.34 -4.69 -7.85
C SER A 94 8.04 -3.34 -8.06
N GLY A 95 8.72 -2.81 -7.04
CA GLY A 95 9.49 -1.56 -7.16
C GLY A 95 10.66 -1.68 -8.13
N PHE A 96 11.32 -2.83 -8.19
CA PHE A 96 12.39 -3.10 -9.15
C PHE A 96 11.88 -3.23 -10.58
N GLU A 97 10.82 -4.01 -10.78
CA GLU A 97 10.16 -4.18 -12.07
C GLU A 97 9.61 -2.85 -12.60
N SER A 98 9.07 -2.00 -11.71
CA SER A 98 8.61 -0.66 -12.03
C SER A 98 9.69 0.23 -12.62
N ARG A 99 10.95 0.07 -12.20
CA ARG A 99 12.08 0.86 -12.73
C ARG A 99 12.59 0.31 -14.06
N LYS A 100 12.55 -1.01 -14.24
CA LYS A 100 13.06 -1.67 -15.44
C LYS A 100 12.12 -1.60 -16.64
N LYS A 101 10.81 -1.68 -16.41
CA LYS A 101 9.83 -1.76 -17.49
C LYS A 101 9.43 -0.36 -17.95
N ILE A 102 9.64 -0.11 -19.24
CA ILE A 102 8.97 0.98 -19.94
C ILE A 102 7.51 0.57 -20.08
N PRO A 103 6.53 1.35 -19.58
CA PRO A 103 5.14 0.98 -19.68
C PRO A 103 4.72 0.96 -21.16
N ARG A 104 3.84 0.02 -21.52
CA ARG A 104 3.27 -0.01 -22.86
C ARG A 104 2.38 1.23 -23.03
N ARG A 105 2.85 2.18 -23.83
CA ARG A 105 2.06 3.32 -24.27
C ARG A 105 1.26 2.92 -25.51
N GLN A 106 -0.04 3.14 -25.48
CA GLN A 106 -0.92 2.97 -26.65
C GLN A 106 -0.78 4.15 -27.62
N MET A 107 -0.54 5.35 -27.08
CA MET A 107 -0.34 6.58 -27.85
C MET A 107 0.86 7.37 -27.34
N CYS A 108 1.45 8.20 -28.20
CA CYS A 108 2.61 9.04 -27.90
C CYS A 108 2.24 10.53 -27.73
N THR A 109 1.13 10.82 -27.04
CA THR A 109 0.78 12.22 -26.73
C THR A 109 1.71 12.76 -25.64
N PRO A 110 1.99 14.09 -25.60
CA PRO A 110 2.93 14.65 -24.62
C PRO A 110 2.59 14.29 -23.17
N MET A 111 1.30 14.33 -22.81
CA MET A 111 0.81 13.96 -21.48
C MET A 111 1.08 12.49 -21.13
N LEU A 112 0.81 11.56 -22.06
CA LEU A 112 1.08 10.13 -21.85
C LEU A 112 2.58 9.82 -21.77
N VAL A 113 3.39 10.50 -22.58
CA VAL A 113 4.85 10.37 -22.52
C VAL A 113 5.36 10.80 -21.14
N GLN A 114 4.96 11.99 -20.67
CA GLN A 114 5.30 12.48 -19.34
C GLN A 114 4.82 11.52 -18.23
N ALA A 115 3.53 11.14 -18.24
CA ALA A 115 2.97 10.25 -17.24
C ALA A 115 3.67 8.89 -17.19
N SER A 116 4.09 8.34 -18.35
CA SER A 116 4.80 7.05 -18.42
C SER A 116 6.19 7.07 -17.78
N GLN A 117 6.83 8.24 -17.73
CA GLN A 117 8.14 8.44 -17.12
C GLN A 117 8.03 8.62 -15.60
N VAL A 118 6.94 9.23 -15.13
CA VAL A 118 6.78 9.62 -13.73
C VAL A 118 6.06 8.54 -12.91
N TYR A 119 4.99 7.94 -13.44
CA TYR A 119 4.16 6.98 -12.70
C TYR A 119 4.76 5.57 -12.66
N THR A 120 4.41 4.86 -11.59
CA THR A 120 4.56 3.39 -11.54
C THR A 120 3.73 2.74 -12.67
N PRO A 121 4.10 1.57 -13.21
CA PRO A 121 3.37 0.94 -14.31
C PRO A 121 1.88 0.76 -14.07
N VAL A 122 1.48 0.34 -12.87
CA VAL A 122 0.06 0.12 -12.51
C VAL A 122 -0.72 1.42 -12.52
N ILE A 123 -0.16 2.50 -11.99
CA ILE A 123 -0.81 3.82 -11.99
C ILE A 123 -0.80 4.41 -13.41
N PHE A 124 0.27 4.22 -14.16
CA PHE A 124 0.29 4.65 -15.57
C PHE A 124 -0.78 3.95 -16.39
N GLU A 125 -0.99 2.64 -16.21
CA GLU A 125 -2.05 1.89 -16.89
C GLU A 125 -3.44 2.44 -16.55
N ALA A 126 -3.72 2.69 -15.28
CA ALA A 126 -4.97 3.32 -14.85
C ALA A 126 -5.15 4.73 -15.43
N PHE A 127 -4.10 5.55 -15.42
CA PHE A 127 -4.12 6.89 -16.02
C PHE A 127 -4.34 6.83 -17.55
N GLN A 128 -3.66 5.91 -18.24
CA GLN A 128 -3.78 5.72 -19.67
C GLN A 128 -5.21 5.27 -20.05
N SER A 129 -5.84 4.41 -19.24
CA SER A 129 -7.24 4.04 -19.44
C SER A 129 -8.20 5.24 -19.32
N GLU A 130 -8.01 6.11 -18.33
CA GLU A 130 -8.80 7.35 -18.22
C GLU A 130 -8.52 8.33 -19.37
N TYR A 131 -7.27 8.40 -19.85
CA TYR A 131 -6.91 9.20 -21.01
C TYR A 131 -7.60 8.69 -22.28
N GLU A 132 -7.58 7.39 -22.54
CA GLU A 132 -8.28 6.76 -23.67
C GLU A 132 -9.79 7.01 -23.60
N ARG A 133 -10.38 6.85 -22.41
CA ARG A 133 -11.79 7.18 -22.17
C ARG A 133 -12.11 8.64 -22.48
N SER A 134 -11.21 9.58 -22.15
CA SER A 134 -11.41 11.00 -22.44
C SER A 134 -11.51 11.32 -23.94
N MET A 135 -10.99 10.44 -24.81
CA MET A 135 -11.08 10.62 -26.26
C MET A 135 -12.49 10.33 -26.79
N ALA A 136 -13.27 9.53 -26.08
CA ALA A 136 -14.68 9.25 -26.40
C ALA A 136 -15.64 10.27 -25.76
N ALA A 137 -15.13 11.42 -25.29
CA ALA A 137 -15.93 12.43 -24.61
C ALA A 137 -16.71 13.33 -25.58
N CYS A 138 -18.00 13.50 -25.30
CA CYS A 138 -18.83 14.59 -25.83
C CYS A 138 -18.87 15.73 -24.81
N VAL A 139 -18.71 16.96 -25.28
CA VAL A 139 -18.65 18.14 -24.41
C VAL A 139 -19.64 19.20 -24.87
N ARG A 140 -20.37 19.75 -23.92
CA ARG A 140 -21.20 20.94 -24.09
C ARG A 140 -20.67 22.03 -23.15
N VAL A 141 -20.35 23.18 -23.71
CA VAL A 141 -19.98 24.37 -22.93
C VAL A 141 -21.25 24.94 -22.32
N LEU A 142 -21.20 25.29 -21.04
CA LEU A 142 -22.31 25.93 -20.33
C LEU A 142 -22.06 27.45 -20.30
N ASP A 143 -23.13 28.24 -20.22
CA ASP A 143 -23.09 29.71 -20.32
C ASP A 143 -22.26 30.40 -19.20
N GLU A 144 -21.87 29.66 -18.17
CA GLU A 144 -21.01 30.14 -17.09
C GLU A 144 -19.53 29.90 -17.42
N ASP A 145 -18.71 30.94 -17.29
CA ASP A 145 -17.28 30.92 -17.64
C ASP A 145 -16.56 29.69 -17.10
N ASN A 146 -16.03 28.87 -18.03
CA ASN A 146 -15.26 27.65 -17.80
C ASN A 146 -16.03 26.47 -17.18
N LYS A 147 -17.36 26.40 -17.32
CA LYS A 147 -18.12 25.19 -16.99
C LYS A 147 -18.41 24.33 -18.22
N TYR A 148 -18.18 23.04 -18.08
CA TYR A 148 -18.35 22.05 -19.14
C TYR A 148 -19.23 20.92 -18.65
N ALA A 149 -20.21 20.52 -19.46
CA ALA A 149 -20.95 19.29 -19.28
C ALA A 149 -20.29 18.22 -20.17
N VAL A 150 -19.76 17.15 -19.56
CA VAL A 150 -18.96 16.14 -20.24
C VAL A 150 -19.60 14.77 -20.06
N ALA A 151 -19.87 14.08 -21.16
CA ALA A 151 -20.35 12.70 -21.17
C ALA A 151 -19.34 11.81 -21.88
N ILE A 152 -19.02 10.64 -21.32
CA ILE A 152 -18.05 9.69 -21.89
C ILE A 152 -18.79 8.57 -22.60
N GLY A 153 -18.48 8.34 -23.88
CA GLY A 153 -18.98 7.19 -24.62
C GLY A 153 -18.41 5.88 -24.05
N LYS A 154 -19.27 4.89 -23.82
CA LYS A 154 -18.80 3.57 -23.38
C LYS A 154 -18.05 2.87 -24.53
N LEU A 155 -16.83 2.45 -24.26
CA LEU A 155 -15.95 1.81 -25.26
C LEU A 155 -16.34 0.36 -25.60
N HIS A 156 -17.20 -0.28 -24.81
CA HIS A 156 -17.60 -1.68 -24.97
C HIS A 156 -19.13 -1.83 -24.77
N GLY A 157 -19.81 -2.40 -25.76
CA GLY A 157 -21.26 -2.64 -25.74
C GLY A 157 -22.04 -1.67 -26.63
N ASP A 158 -23.28 -1.38 -26.23
CA ASP A 158 -24.16 -0.45 -26.94
C ASP A 158 -23.60 0.98 -26.93
N LEU A 159 -23.83 1.71 -28.01
CA LEU A 159 -23.50 3.14 -28.21
C LEU A 159 -24.27 4.02 -27.21
N SER A 160 -23.89 3.94 -25.94
CA SER A 160 -24.47 4.68 -24.83
C SER A 160 -23.40 5.48 -24.12
N PHE A 161 -23.83 6.60 -23.54
CA PHE A 161 -22.98 7.47 -22.76
C PHE A 161 -23.11 7.15 -21.28
N GLU A 162 -22.05 7.42 -20.54
CA GLU A 162 -22.11 7.55 -19.10
C GLU A 162 -22.91 8.79 -18.70
N GLU A 163 -23.32 8.84 -17.43
CA GLU A 163 -23.97 9.99 -16.85
C GLU A 163 -23.11 11.26 -17.05
N GLU A 164 -23.74 12.33 -17.55
CA GLU A 164 -23.10 13.61 -17.79
C GLU A 164 -22.53 14.18 -16.48
N ARG A 165 -21.27 14.61 -16.52
CA ARG A 165 -20.57 15.20 -15.37
C ARG A 165 -20.23 16.65 -15.63
N ILE A 166 -20.41 17.47 -14.61
CA ILE A 166 -20.02 18.88 -14.63
C ILE A 166 -18.55 19.00 -14.26
N VAL A 167 -17.80 19.70 -15.10
CA VAL A 167 -16.38 19.97 -14.90
C VAL A 167 -16.16 21.48 -14.95
N PHE A 168 -15.51 21.99 -13.92
CA PHE A 168 -15.07 23.37 -13.84
C PHE A 168 -13.60 23.43 -14.27
N GLY A 169 -13.32 24.15 -15.34
CA GLY A 169 -11.97 24.46 -15.79
C GLY A 169 -11.47 25.77 -15.18
N ASP A 170 -10.19 25.80 -14.86
CA ASP A 170 -9.47 27.02 -14.46
C ASP A 170 -8.19 27.06 -15.31
N PRO A 171 -8.21 27.79 -16.44
CA PRO A 171 -7.07 27.89 -17.34
C PRO A 171 -5.84 28.51 -16.68
N LEU A 172 -6.03 29.47 -15.76
CA LEU A 172 -4.94 30.20 -15.10
C LEU A 172 -4.14 29.27 -14.19
N ASN A 173 -4.82 28.46 -13.38
CA ASN A 173 -4.18 27.52 -12.47
C ASN A 173 -3.99 26.12 -13.10
N GLN A 174 -4.40 25.94 -14.35
CA GLN A 174 -4.38 24.66 -15.08
C GLN A 174 -5.11 23.55 -14.32
N LYS A 175 -6.28 23.86 -13.75
CA LYS A 175 -7.08 22.93 -12.96
C LYS A 175 -8.37 22.54 -13.68
N ALA A 176 -8.78 21.30 -13.51
CA ALA A 176 -10.08 20.77 -13.83
C ALA A 176 -10.68 20.08 -12.58
N ALA A 177 -11.80 20.60 -12.09
CA ALA A 177 -12.54 20.03 -10.96
C ALA A 177 -13.83 19.36 -11.49
N CYS A 178 -13.90 18.04 -11.39
CA CYS A 178 -15.02 17.25 -11.89
C CYS A 178 -15.96 16.81 -10.75
N SER A 179 -17.28 16.87 -11.01
CA SER A 179 -18.31 16.43 -10.08
C SER A 179 -18.26 14.93 -9.73
N CYS A 180 -17.60 14.10 -10.55
CA CYS A 180 -17.40 12.68 -10.24
C CYS A 180 -16.44 12.43 -9.06
N GLY A 181 -15.65 13.45 -8.66
CA GLY A 181 -14.76 13.39 -7.49
C GLY A 181 -13.63 12.36 -7.58
N MET A 182 -13.38 11.73 -8.73
CA MET A 182 -12.43 10.62 -8.85
C MET A 182 -11.03 10.99 -8.39
N PHE A 183 -10.52 12.16 -8.75
CA PHE A 183 -9.19 12.61 -8.31
C PHE A 183 -9.10 12.70 -6.77
N ASN A 184 -10.14 13.16 -6.10
CA ASN A 184 -10.14 13.22 -4.63
C ASN A 184 -10.18 11.82 -4.00
N ARG A 185 -10.84 10.86 -4.64
CA ARG A 185 -10.94 9.46 -4.16
C ARG A 185 -9.69 8.64 -4.43
N THR A 186 -9.11 8.75 -5.62
CA THR A 186 -8.07 7.85 -6.12
C THR A 186 -6.74 8.56 -6.38
N GLY A 187 -6.72 9.89 -6.48
CA GLY A 187 -5.54 10.65 -6.87
C GLY A 187 -5.19 10.52 -8.36
N ILE A 188 -6.09 9.97 -9.19
CA ILE A 188 -5.94 9.89 -10.65
C ILE A 188 -7.03 10.77 -11.27
N LEU A 189 -6.64 11.65 -12.18
CA LEU A 189 -7.59 12.54 -12.87
C LEU A 189 -8.49 11.73 -13.79
N CYS A 190 -9.81 11.90 -13.67
CA CYS A 190 -10.78 11.19 -14.50
C CYS A 190 -10.77 11.67 -15.95
N ALA A 191 -11.32 10.84 -16.85
CA ALA A 191 -11.57 11.14 -18.25
C ALA A 191 -12.23 12.51 -18.49
N HIS A 192 -13.25 12.87 -17.68
CA HIS A 192 -13.93 14.17 -17.79
C HIS A 192 -12.97 15.35 -17.59
N GLY A 193 -12.15 15.28 -16.54
CA GLY A 193 -11.17 16.31 -16.20
C GLY A 193 -10.05 16.38 -17.23
N LEU A 194 -9.58 15.23 -17.71
CA LEU A 194 -8.60 15.15 -18.80
C LEU A 194 -9.12 15.79 -20.09
N LYS A 195 -10.41 15.57 -20.42
CA LYS A 195 -11.02 16.22 -21.58
C LYS A 195 -11.06 17.74 -21.45
N VAL A 196 -11.37 18.27 -20.27
CA VAL A 196 -11.37 19.72 -20.04
C VAL A 196 -9.96 20.30 -20.06
N LEU A 197 -8.94 19.61 -19.53
CA LEU A 197 -7.54 20.02 -19.72
C LEU A 197 -7.17 20.11 -21.20
N ASP A 198 -7.58 19.13 -22.01
CA ASP A 198 -7.37 19.10 -23.45
C ASP A 198 -8.01 20.31 -24.16
N LEU A 199 -9.26 20.66 -23.79
CA LEU A 199 -9.98 21.83 -24.30
C LEU A 199 -9.34 23.17 -23.89
N MET A 200 -8.73 23.23 -22.71
CA MET A 200 -7.92 24.38 -22.27
C MET A 200 -6.51 24.38 -22.87
N ASN A 201 -6.23 23.51 -23.84
CA ASN A 201 -4.92 23.34 -24.50
C ASN A 201 -3.76 22.95 -23.56
N ILE A 202 -4.07 22.33 -22.42
CA ILE A 202 -3.07 21.83 -21.47
C ILE A 202 -2.66 20.41 -21.90
N LYS A 203 -1.52 20.30 -22.58
CA LYS A 203 -1.03 19.02 -23.16
C LYS A 203 -0.05 18.25 -22.29
N ILE A 204 0.34 18.83 -21.15
CA ILE A 204 1.23 18.24 -20.13
C ILE A 204 0.44 18.17 -18.83
N LEU A 205 0.54 17.07 -18.11
CA LEU A 205 -0.16 16.90 -16.84
C LEU A 205 0.43 17.86 -15.80
N PRO A 206 -0.36 18.79 -15.24
CA PRO A 206 0.12 19.72 -14.23
C PRO A 206 0.63 19.00 -12.97
N ALA A 207 1.66 19.54 -12.33
CA ALA A 207 2.36 18.90 -11.22
C ALA A 207 1.44 18.57 -10.02
N HIS A 208 0.41 19.38 -9.77
CA HIS A 208 -0.53 19.16 -8.67
C HIS A 208 -1.44 17.93 -8.86
N TYR A 209 -1.52 17.38 -10.09
CA TYR A 209 -2.18 16.10 -10.35
C TYR A 209 -1.24 14.89 -10.19
N ILE A 210 0.07 15.13 -10.01
CA ILE A 210 1.09 14.09 -9.85
C ILE A 210 1.37 13.89 -8.35
N LEU A 211 0.67 12.95 -7.73
CA LEU A 211 0.89 12.65 -6.30
C LEU A 211 2.14 11.79 -6.12
N LYS A 212 3.00 12.15 -5.15
CA LYS A 212 4.26 11.43 -4.83
C LYS A 212 4.06 9.92 -4.69
N ARG A 213 2.98 9.51 -4.02
CA ARG A 213 2.61 8.09 -3.80
C ARG A 213 2.50 7.28 -5.10
N TRP A 214 2.14 7.92 -6.21
CA TRP A 214 1.90 7.28 -7.50
C TRP A 214 3.14 7.23 -8.40
N THR A 215 4.18 7.97 -8.01
CA THR A 215 5.42 8.04 -8.78
C THR A 215 6.32 6.83 -8.55
N ARG A 216 7.21 6.55 -9.51
CA ARG A 216 8.27 5.53 -9.36
C ARG A 216 9.16 5.76 -8.15
N GLU A 217 9.28 7.03 -7.74
CA GLU A 217 10.08 7.50 -6.62
C GLU A 217 9.24 7.67 -5.33
N ALA A 218 8.08 7.02 -5.22
CA ALA A 218 7.20 7.12 -4.05
C ALA A 218 7.92 6.81 -2.73
N ARG A 219 8.94 5.94 -2.77
CA ARG A 219 9.78 5.54 -1.62
C ARG A 219 11.07 6.34 -1.49
N ASN A 220 11.33 7.33 -2.34
CA ASN A 220 12.48 8.20 -2.16
C ASN A 220 12.19 9.22 -1.05
N GLY A 221 13.04 9.21 -0.04
CA GLY A 221 12.92 10.04 1.17
C GLY A 221 12.45 9.23 2.37
N SER A 222 12.51 9.86 3.54
CA SER A 222 12.11 9.25 4.80
C SER A 222 10.65 9.55 5.09
N ILE A 223 9.88 8.52 5.47
CA ILE A 223 8.50 8.68 5.94
C ILE A 223 8.59 9.15 7.39
N GLN A 224 7.89 10.22 7.75
CA GLN A 224 7.79 10.67 9.14
C GLN A 224 6.45 10.25 9.74
N ASP A 225 6.43 9.85 11.01
CA ASP A 225 5.20 9.65 11.77
C ASP A 225 4.55 11.00 12.10
N ARG A 226 3.40 10.96 12.80
CA ARG A 226 2.69 12.19 13.23
C ARG A 226 3.52 13.08 14.16
N GLN A 227 4.60 12.55 14.72
CA GLN A 227 5.53 13.23 15.62
C GLN A 227 6.81 13.67 14.89
N GLY A 228 6.86 13.57 13.56
CA GLY A 228 8.03 13.96 12.76
C GLY A 228 9.18 12.95 12.80
N ARG A 229 9.04 11.81 13.49
CA ARG A 229 10.10 10.81 13.60
C ARG A 229 10.14 9.96 12.35
N HIS A 230 11.33 9.67 11.84
CA HIS A 230 11.47 8.78 10.71
C HIS A 230 10.95 7.37 11.06
N VAL A 231 9.97 6.90 10.29
CA VAL A 231 9.40 5.56 10.41
C VAL A 231 10.43 4.56 9.90
N ILE A 232 11.06 3.86 10.83
CA ILE A 232 12.04 2.82 10.53
C ILE A 232 11.28 1.54 10.18
N GLU A 233 11.18 1.25 8.88
CA GLU A 233 10.40 0.11 8.37
C GLU A 233 10.99 -1.25 8.78
N ASN A 234 12.33 -1.33 8.89
CA ASN A 234 13.13 -2.44 9.44
C ASN A 234 14.61 -1.97 9.58
N PRO A 235 15.22 -1.96 10.77
CA PRO A 235 16.59 -1.45 10.98
C PRO A 235 17.65 -2.12 10.09
N LYS A 236 17.54 -3.44 9.85
CA LYS A 236 18.48 -4.19 9.00
C LYS A 236 18.35 -3.82 7.52
N ARG A 237 17.13 -3.44 7.10
CA ARG A 237 16.80 -3.06 5.72
C ARG A 237 17.16 -1.61 5.44
N GLU A 238 17.10 -0.74 6.45
CA GLU A 238 17.49 0.66 6.32
C GLU A 238 18.99 0.80 6.04
N THR A 239 19.84 0.04 6.72
CA THR A 239 21.28 -0.02 6.39
C THR A 239 21.51 -0.45 4.95
N GLN A 240 20.78 -1.47 4.46
CA GLN A 240 20.85 -1.88 3.05
C GLN A 240 20.32 -0.83 2.07
N LEU A 241 19.27 -0.09 2.42
CA LEU A 241 18.70 0.97 1.58
C LEU A 241 19.63 2.19 1.52
N ARG A 242 20.18 2.63 2.65
CA ARG A 242 21.19 3.70 2.73
C ARG A 242 22.42 3.33 1.92
N TYR A 243 22.93 2.11 2.09
CA TYR A 243 24.03 1.59 1.28
C TYR A 243 23.69 1.63 -0.22
N LYS A 244 22.56 1.05 -0.66
CA LYS A 244 22.15 1.07 -2.08
C LYS A 244 22.03 2.48 -2.66
N PHE A 245 21.40 3.40 -1.92
CA PHE A 245 21.24 4.79 -2.34
C PHE A 245 22.60 5.50 -2.51
N LEU A 246 23.49 5.35 -1.53
CA LEU A 246 24.83 5.92 -1.58
C LEU A 246 25.65 5.30 -2.71
N SER A 247 25.65 3.97 -2.86
CA SER A 247 26.34 3.27 -3.94
C SER A 247 25.88 3.77 -5.31
N HIS A 248 24.59 3.97 -5.53
CA HIS A 248 24.08 4.49 -6.81
C HIS A 248 24.56 5.94 -7.07
N LYS A 249 24.55 6.80 -6.05
CA LYS A 249 25.10 8.16 -6.18
C LYS A 249 26.59 8.14 -6.53
N PHE A 250 27.39 7.33 -5.83
CA PHE A 250 28.82 7.22 -6.11
C PHE A 250 29.09 6.66 -7.50
N HIS A 251 28.36 5.62 -7.90
CA HIS A 251 28.52 5.02 -9.22
C HIS A 251 28.22 6.01 -10.35
N ASN A 252 27.14 6.78 -10.23
CA ASN A 252 26.80 7.83 -11.21
C ASN A 252 27.84 8.96 -11.25
N SER A 253 28.42 9.33 -10.10
CA SER A 253 29.49 10.33 -10.08
C SER A 253 30.77 9.81 -10.73
N ALA A 254 31.12 8.55 -10.48
CA ALA A 254 32.29 7.90 -11.09
C ALA A 254 32.13 7.75 -12.61
N ASP A 255 30.95 7.33 -13.09
CA ASP A 255 30.63 7.21 -14.53
C ASP A 255 30.72 8.55 -15.27
N LYS A 256 30.31 9.66 -14.62
CA LYS A 256 30.48 11.00 -15.18
C LYS A 256 31.94 11.44 -15.20
N ALA A 257 32.68 11.16 -14.13
CA ALA A 257 34.07 11.57 -13.98
C ALA A 257 35.00 10.79 -14.91
N SER A 258 34.73 9.52 -15.20
CA SER A 258 35.63 8.61 -15.94
C SER A 258 36.00 9.10 -17.35
N ASN A 259 35.20 9.98 -17.94
CA ASN A 259 35.46 10.55 -19.26
C ASN A 259 36.43 11.75 -19.24
N TYR A 260 36.79 12.25 -18.05
CA TYR A 260 37.63 13.45 -17.88
C TYR A 260 38.66 13.24 -16.77
N SER A 261 39.95 13.17 -17.14
CA SER A 261 41.03 12.87 -16.19
C SER A 261 41.09 13.84 -15.00
N GLU A 262 40.81 15.13 -15.22
CA GLU A 262 40.78 16.14 -14.17
C GLU A 262 39.62 15.93 -13.18
N CYS A 263 38.46 15.48 -13.67
CA CYS A 263 37.32 15.14 -12.82
C CYS A 263 37.55 13.86 -12.01
N CYS A 264 38.28 12.89 -12.55
CA CYS A 264 38.69 11.70 -11.79
C CYS A 264 39.54 12.08 -10.58
N VAL A 265 40.59 12.89 -10.79
CA VAL A 265 41.48 13.35 -9.70
C VAL A 265 40.72 14.18 -8.66
N LEU A 266 39.80 15.05 -9.11
CA LEU A 266 38.94 15.80 -8.19
C LEU A 266 38.03 14.88 -7.36
N LEU A 267 37.43 13.87 -8.00
CA LEU A 267 36.55 12.92 -7.33
C LEU A 267 37.30 12.03 -6.34
N GLU A 268 38.49 11.53 -6.72
CA GLU A 268 39.37 10.74 -5.85
C GLU A 268 39.76 11.53 -4.60
N ASN A 269 40.30 12.74 -4.77
CA ASN A 269 40.67 13.60 -3.63
C ASN A 269 39.48 13.91 -2.70
N ALA A 270 38.30 14.14 -3.28
CA ALA A 270 37.09 14.36 -2.49
C ALA A 270 36.64 13.10 -1.72
N LEU A 271 36.75 11.93 -2.34
CA LEU A 271 36.41 10.65 -1.70
C LEU A 271 37.38 10.31 -0.58
N ASP A 272 38.67 10.58 -0.73
CA ASP A 272 39.67 10.36 0.32
C ASP A 272 39.40 11.25 1.54
N CYS A 273 39.12 12.53 1.31
CA CYS A 273 38.76 13.48 2.37
C CYS A 273 37.47 13.06 3.10
N LEU A 274 36.46 12.62 2.35
CA LEU A 274 35.20 12.12 2.93
C LEU A 274 35.39 10.81 3.70
N SER A 275 36.25 9.91 3.22
CA SER A 275 36.54 8.64 3.88
C SER A 275 37.21 8.86 5.23
N ALA A 276 38.19 9.76 5.30
CA ALA A 276 38.82 10.15 6.56
C ALA A 276 37.83 10.74 7.57
N GLN A 277 36.94 11.64 7.13
CA GLN A 277 35.89 12.20 7.99
C GLN A 277 34.90 11.14 8.49
N LEU A 278 34.56 10.15 7.65
CA LEU A 278 33.66 9.06 8.03
C LEU A 278 34.30 8.16 9.10
N GLU A 279 35.58 7.80 8.94
CA GLU A 279 36.31 7.01 9.93
C GLU A 279 36.40 7.73 11.28
N GLU A 280 36.67 9.03 11.28
CA GLU A 280 36.68 9.85 12.50
C GLU A 280 35.32 9.80 13.23
N LYS A 281 34.21 10.01 12.50
CA LYS A 281 32.86 9.97 13.08
C LYS A 281 32.46 8.58 13.57
N LEU A 282 32.90 7.53 12.88
CA LEU A 282 32.67 6.14 13.30
C LEU A 282 33.43 5.81 14.57
N ASN A 283 34.70 6.22 14.68
CA ASN A 283 35.55 6.00 15.86
C ASN A 283 35.04 6.76 17.10
N VAL A 284 34.55 7.99 16.92
CA VAL A 284 33.90 8.75 18.01
C VAL A 284 32.63 8.04 18.50
N SER A 285 31.84 7.46 17.59
CA SER A 285 30.59 6.77 17.92
C SER A 285 30.80 5.43 18.67
N THR A 286 31.90 4.71 18.40
CA THR A 286 32.27 3.48 19.11
C THR A 286 32.97 3.73 20.46
N SER A 287 33.65 4.88 20.63
CA SER A 287 34.30 5.23 21.90
C SER A 287 33.33 5.61 23.03
N SER A 288 32.11 6.08 22.71
CA SER A 288 31.09 6.47 23.70
C SER A 288 30.34 5.29 24.34
N MET A 289 30.58 4.05 23.92
CA MET A 289 29.92 2.84 24.43
C MET A 289 30.84 1.97 25.32
N ASN A 290 32.10 2.35 25.51
CA ASN A 290 33.09 1.62 26.30
C ASN A 290 33.62 2.45 27.48
N GLU A 291 32.74 2.84 28.42
CA GLU A 291 33.19 3.09 29.80
C GLU A 291 33.06 1.78 30.60
N PRO A 292 34.15 1.22 31.14
CA PRO A 292 34.05 0.09 32.05
C PRO A 292 33.59 0.57 33.42
N CYS A 293 32.44 0.07 33.88
CA CYS A 293 32.05 0.11 35.29
C CYS A 293 33.12 -0.65 36.09
N LYS A 294 33.92 0.08 36.88
CA LYS A 294 34.83 -0.52 37.86
C LYS A 294 33.99 -1.05 39.01
N ASP A 295 33.92 -2.37 39.17
CA ASP A 295 33.70 -2.96 40.48
C ASP A 295 34.75 -4.04 40.73
N GLN A 296 35.33 -3.95 41.91
CA GLN A 296 36.50 -4.70 42.39
C GLN A 296 36.22 -6.19 42.61
N GLU A 297 37.28 -6.96 42.40
CA GLU A 297 37.43 -8.38 42.71
C GLU A 297 37.00 -8.77 44.12
N LYS A 298 36.40 -9.97 44.23
CA LYS A 298 36.86 -10.98 45.20
C LYS A 298 36.95 -12.36 44.53
N ILE A 299 38.19 -12.83 44.47
CA ILE A 299 38.69 -14.20 44.26
C ILE A 299 38.18 -15.09 45.45
N ASP A 300 37.76 -16.37 45.31
CA ASP A 300 38.61 -17.58 45.19
C ASP A 300 37.75 -18.90 45.12
N PRO A 301 38.28 -20.16 45.05
CA PRO A 301 38.34 -20.97 43.81
C PRO A 301 37.81 -22.45 43.91
N HIS A 302 37.63 -23.11 42.76
CA HIS A 302 37.81 -24.56 42.45
C HIS A 302 36.99 -24.92 41.18
N GLY A 303 37.40 -25.72 40.19
CA GLY A 303 38.57 -26.56 39.93
C GLY A 303 38.23 -27.55 38.80
N GLY A 304 39.18 -27.80 37.88
CA GLY A 304 39.18 -28.89 36.87
C GLY A 304 38.36 -28.61 35.60
N GLY A 305 38.87 -28.69 34.37
CA GLY A 305 40.01 -29.43 33.83
C GLY A 305 39.51 -30.41 32.77
N GLY A 306 39.96 -30.29 31.52
CA GLY A 306 39.78 -31.35 30.51
C GLY A 306 39.53 -30.83 29.08
N GLY A 307 40.59 -30.83 28.26
CA GLY A 307 40.53 -30.53 26.83
C GLY A 307 39.94 -31.68 25.99
N GLY A 308 39.59 -31.36 24.75
CA GLY A 308 39.06 -32.32 23.77
C GLY A 308 38.98 -31.70 22.38
N GLU A 309 40.04 -31.94 21.62
CA GLU A 309 40.29 -31.54 20.24
C GLU A 309 39.43 -32.35 19.22
N ARG A 310 39.36 -31.87 17.97
CA ARG A 310 38.94 -32.57 16.70
C ARG A 310 37.42 -32.56 16.42
N LYS A 311 36.91 -32.43 15.18
CA LYS A 311 37.49 -32.54 13.82
C LYS A 311 36.55 -31.89 12.79
N ALA A 312 37.12 -31.38 11.70
CA ALA A 312 36.41 -30.95 10.49
C ALA A 312 35.87 -32.14 9.67
N ALA A 313 34.74 -31.96 8.99
CA ALA A 313 34.34 -32.74 7.81
C ALA A 313 33.62 -31.84 6.80
N LYS A 314 34.15 -31.83 5.57
CA LYS A 314 33.59 -31.17 4.39
C LYS A 314 32.65 -32.12 3.62
N SER A 315 31.71 -31.50 2.90
CA SER A 315 31.15 -31.88 1.60
C SER A 315 30.18 -33.07 1.51
N ALA A 316 28.96 -32.79 1.02
CA ALA A 316 28.47 -33.38 -0.22
C ALA A 316 27.19 -32.67 -0.71
N VAL A 317 27.26 -32.12 -1.91
CA VAL A 317 26.12 -31.75 -2.77
C VAL A 317 25.67 -32.99 -3.54
N PRO A 318 24.37 -33.19 -3.77
CA PRO A 318 23.91 -33.91 -4.95
C PRO A 318 23.08 -33.02 -5.87
N THR A 319 23.51 -32.97 -7.13
CA THR A 319 22.83 -32.39 -8.29
C THR A 319 21.82 -33.34 -8.92
N LYS A 320 20.68 -32.74 -9.33
CA LYS A 320 19.85 -33.01 -10.53
C LYS A 320 19.09 -34.34 -10.68
N LYS A 321 17.77 -34.19 -10.88
CA LYS A 321 16.90 -34.59 -12.04
C LYS A 321 15.47 -34.68 -11.49
N GLY A 322 14.42 -34.06 -12.05
CA GLY A 322 14.07 -33.94 -13.46
C GLY A 322 13.07 -35.04 -13.82
N ALA A 323 11.76 -34.84 -13.54
CA ALA A 323 10.68 -35.66 -14.11
C ALA A 323 9.37 -34.86 -14.21
N LYS A 324 8.92 -34.61 -15.45
CA LYS A 324 7.56 -34.22 -15.82
C LYS A 324 6.72 -35.48 -16.03
N LYS A 325 5.45 -35.45 -15.60
CA LYS A 325 4.24 -36.10 -16.16
C LYS A 325 3.19 -36.11 -15.04
N GLN A 326 1.88 -36.02 -15.22
CA GLN A 326 0.99 -35.66 -16.32
C GLN A 326 -0.40 -35.51 -15.66
N LYS A 327 -1.25 -34.65 -16.21
CA LYS A 327 -2.65 -34.46 -15.83
C LYS A 327 -3.43 -35.79 -15.77
N LYS A 328 -4.31 -35.92 -14.78
CA LYS A 328 -5.63 -36.53 -14.97
C LYS A 328 -6.64 -35.84 -14.06
N ASN A 329 -7.59 -35.15 -14.68
CA ASN A 329 -8.88 -34.84 -14.09
C ASN A 329 -9.63 -36.16 -13.91
N ASP A 330 -10.44 -36.29 -12.86
CA ASP A 330 -11.82 -36.72 -12.99
C ASP A 330 -12.62 -36.18 -11.80
N ASN A 331 -13.81 -35.72 -12.13
CA ASN A 331 -14.76 -34.99 -11.30
C ASN A 331 -15.94 -35.93 -11.03
N VAL A 332 -16.18 -36.33 -9.78
CA VAL A 332 -17.50 -36.83 -9.34
C VAL A 332 -17.67 -36.49 -7.85
N GLN A 333 -18.80 -35.89 -7.53
CA GLN A 333 -19.37 -35.63 -6.20
C GLN A 333 -20.83 -36.14 -6.26
N PRO A 334 -21.58 -36.23 -5.14
CA PRO A 334 -21.43 -37.06 -3.95
C PRO A 334 -22.65 -38.00 -3.77
N GLN A 335 -22.59 -38.93 -2.80
CA GLN A 335 -23.80 -39.34 -2.09
C GLN A 335 -23.53 -39.55 -0.59
N GLU A 336 -24.53 -39.16 0.18
CA GLU A 336 -24.62 -39.07 1.63
C GLU A 336 -24.63 -40.45 2.29
N GLU A 337 -24.00 -40.56 3.46
CA GLU A 337 -24.43 -41.55 4.45
C GLU A 337 -24.30 -40.95 5.85
N VAL A 338 -25.44 -40.96 6.53
CA VAL A 338 -25.67 -40.54 7.90
C VAL A 338 -25.29 -41.70 8.79
N ASP A 339 -24.48 -41.47 9.83
CA ASP A 339 -24.54 -42.31 11.01
C ASP A 339 -24.22 -41.50 12.29
N ASN A 340 -25.13 -41.68 13.23
CA ASN A 340 -25.22 -41.03 14.52
C ASN A 340 -25.08 -42.12 15.57
N TYR A 341 -24.06 -42.08 16.42
CA TYR A 341 -24.04 -42.83 17.69
C TYR A 341 -23.44 -41.98 18.78
N GLY A 342 -24.29 -41.64 19.76
CA GLY A 342 -23.93 -40.86 20.93
C GLY A 342 -23.12 -41.64 21.96
N SER A 343 -22.42 -40.90 22.82
CA SER A 343 -21.88 -41.43 24.06
C SER A 343 -21.99 -40.42 25.20
N SER A 344 -22.73 -40.84 26.22
CA SER A 344 -22.60 -40.61 27.66
C SER A 344 -21.99 -39.30 28.20
N LYS A 345 -22.81 -38.59 28.99
CA LYS A 345 -22.47 -37.44 29.83
C LYS A 345 -21.59 -37.83 31.04
N GLY A 346 -20.58 -37.02 31.31
CA GLY A 346 -19.85 -36.87 32.58
C GLY A 346 -19.62 -35.37 32.87
N PRO A 347 -19.34 -34.95 34.11
CA PRO A 347 -19.75 -33.64 34.63
C PRO A 347 -18.98 -32.44 34.06
N ILE A 348 -19.73 -31.37 33.86
CA ILE A 348 -19.35 -30.07 33.29
C ILE A 348 -18.45 -29.34 34.30
N VAL A 349 -17.19 -29.12 33.92
CA VAL A 349 -16.36 -28.04 34.46
C VAL A 349 -16.62 -26.83 33.54
N GLU A 350 -17.10 -25.72 34.10
CA GLU A 350 -17.30 -24.47 33.39
C GLU A 350 -15.98 -24.00 32.76
N HIS A 351 -15.82 -24.29 31.46
CA HIS A 351 -14.87 -23.58 30.64
C HIS A 351 -15.52 -22.24 30.25
N GLN A 352 -14.93 -21.15 30.72
CA GLN A 352 -15.12 -19.81 30.16
C GLN A 352 -15.00 -19.91 28.64
N GLU A 353 -16.10 -19.69 27.92
CA GLU A 353 -16.11 -19.58 26.47
C GLU A 353 -15.24 -18.39 26.05
N TYR A 354 -14.01 -18.67 25.65
CA TYR A 354 -13.25 -17.72 24.85
C TYR A 354 -13.92 -17.64 23.50
N ASN A 355 -14.57 -16.51 23.23
CA ASN A 355 -15.08 -16.17 21.90
C ASN A 355 -13.96 -16.38 20.87
N ALA A 356 -14.12 -17.37 20.01
CA ALA A 356 -13.21 -17.59 18.88
C ALA A 356 -13.24 -16.34 17.98
N ILE A 357 -12.11 -15.64 17.88
CA ILE A 357 -11.97 -14.48 17.00
C ILE A 357 -11.99 -15.01 15.56
N ALA A 358 -13.14 -14.90 14.90
CA ALA A 358 -13.36 -15.42 13.55
C ALA A 358 -12.98 -14.41 12.45
N SER A 359 -12.68 -13.15 12.81
CA SER A 359 -12.27 -12.12 11.85
C SER A 359 -11.52 -10.97 12.52
N PHE A 360 -10.55 -10.41 11.80
CA PHE A 360 -9.82 -9.19 12.18
C PHE A 360 -10.77 -7.98 12.42
N THR A 361 -11.97 -7.98 11.83
CA THR A 361 -13.01 -6.97 12.08
C THR A 361 -13.40 -6.91 13.56
N GLN A 362 -13.43 -8.05 14.26
CA GLN A 362 -13.80 -8.11 15.68
C GLN A 362 -12.76 -7.43 16.59
N ILE A 363 -11.49 -7.40 16.17
CA ILE A 363 -10.39 -6.73 16.88
C ILE A 363 -10.52 -5.21 16.71
N LEU A 364 -10.91 -4.74 15.52
CA LEU A 364 -11.06 -3.30 15.23
C LEU A 364 -12.35 -2.69 15.78
N THR A 365 -13.37 -3.50 16.07
CA THR A 365 -14.65 -3.05 16.65
C THR A 365 -14.77 -3.31 18.15
N ALA A 366 -13.74 -3.89 18.78
CA ALA A 366 -13.74 -4.06 20.23
C ALA A 366 -13.75 -2.68 20.90
N PRO A 367 -14.69 -2.40 21.83
CA PRO A 367 -14.76 -1.11 22.48
C PRO A 367 -13.47 -0.84 23.26
N THR A 368 -12.67 0.13 22.79
CA THR A 368 -11.56 0.68 23.54
C THR A 368 -12.13 1.54 24.66
N TYR A 369 -12.27 0.96 25.85
CA TYR A 369 -12.44 1.74 27.07
C TYR A 369 -11.11 2.41 27.41
N ALA A 370 -10.86 3.59 26.84
CA ALA A 370 -10.08 4.67 27.46
C ALA A 370 -9.91 5.87 26.52
N ALA A 371 -10.13 7.05 27.10
CA ALA A 371 -9.70 8.39 26.67
C ALA A 371 -10.55 9.12 25.61
N ASP A 372 -11.74 9.54 26.03
CA ASP A 372 -12.19 10.91 25.73
C ASP A 372 -11.22 11.90 26.37
N SER A 373 -10.59 12.75 25.57
CA SER A 373 -10.40 14.19 25.83
C SER A 373 -9.39 14.81 24.86
N LEU A 374 -9.77 15.99 24.33
CA LEU A 374 -8.95 16.97 23.61
C LEU A 374 -8.75 16.77 22.09
N LEU A 375 -9.88 16.86 21.37
CA LEU A 375 -9.96 17.72 20.18
C LEU A 375 -10.22 19.15 20.67
N ASP A 376 -9.33 20.11 20.41
CA ASP A 376 -9.66 21.30 19.60
C ASP A 376 -8.47 22.27 19.39
N GLN A 377 -8.57 23.04 18.30
CA GLN A 377 -7.85 24.29 17.98
C GLN A 377 -6.43 24.22 17.37
N ASN A 378 -6.36 24.27 16.03
CA ASN A 378 -5.85 25.42 15.25
C ASN A 378 -5.37 25.00 13.85
N LEU A 379 -6.19 25.23 12.82
CA LEU A 379 -5.75 25.35 11.42
C LEU A 379 -6.64 26.37 10.70
N PHE A 380 -6.11 27.57 10.53
CA PHE A 380 -6.29 28.38 9.32
C PHE A 380 -5.09 28.15 8.42
#